data_AF-A0A7S2LBY7-F1
#
_entry.id   AF-A0A7S2LBY7-F1
#
_cell.length_a   1.000
_cell.length_b   1.000
_cell.length_c   1.000
_cell.angle_alpha   90.00
_cell.angle_beta   90.00
_cell.angle_gamma   90.00
#
_symmetry.space_group_name_H-M   'P 1'
#
loop_
_entity.id
_entity.type
_entity.pdbx_description
1 polymer ?
#
loop_
_entity_poly.entity_id
_entity_poly.type
_entity_poly.pdbx_seq_one_letter_code
_entity_poly.pdbx_strand_id
1 'polypeptide(L)'
;QVASIALRREDRLLALDGFSVENPRGKSPPTEQPEKVLAARGKWLDWNFRENGCSVLLLSHPSGVEVDDFAFRTAYDAPHRDPIYFRLDGSPDGWQWVTLHEMASGLYVPQARQAW
;
A
#
# COMPACT_ATOMS: atom_id res chain seq x y z
N GLN A 1 -2.79 -6.99 -4.98
CA GLN A 1 -1.39 -6.90 -5.43
C GLN A 1 -1.04 -5.44 -5.67
N VAL A 2 0.16 -5.02 -5.30
CA VAL A 2 0.62 -3.62 -5.43
C VAL A 2 2.06 -3.64 -5.93
N ALA A 3 2.36 -2.86 -6.97
CA ALA A 3 3.71 -2.73 -7.50
C ALA A 3 4.54 -1.72 -6.71
N SER A 4 3.95 -0.56 -6.44
CA SER A 4 4.59 0.52 -5.69
C SER A 4 3.56 1.41 -5.01
N ILE A 5 4.02 2.22 -4.06
CA ILE A 5 3.24 3.27 -3.41
C ILE A 5 3.97 4.61 -3.53
N ALA A 6 3.23 5.70 -3.33
CA ALA A 6 3.77 7.04 -3.20
C ALA A 6 3.02 7.79 -2.09
N LEU A 7 3.77 8.59 -1.35
CA LEU A 7 3.26 9.55 -0.38
C LEU A 7 3.68 10.95 -0.84
N ARG A 8 2.82 11.95 -0.67
CA ARG A 8 3.18 13.35 -0.92
C ARG A 8 2.85 14.24 0.26
N ARG A 9 3.57 15.35 0.34
CA ARG A 9 3.29 16.48 1.21
C ARG A 9 3.52 17.76 0.43
N GLU A 10 2.58 18.70 0.47
CA GLU A 10 2.68 19.97 -0.26
C GLU A 10 3.05 19.77 -1.74
N ASP A 11 2.37 18.85 -2.42
CA ASP A 11 2.60 18.41 -3.82
C ASP A 11 3.98 17.79 -4.10
N ARG A 12 4.83 17.59 -3.09
CA ARG A 12 6.15 16.97 -3.24
C ARG A 12 6.11 15.50 -2.88
N LEU A 13 6.67 14.66 -3.76
CA LEU A 13 6.87 13.24 -3.47
C LEU A 13 7.82 13.09 -2.28
N LEU A 14 7.40 12.31 -1.28
CA LEU A 14 8.23 11.95 -0.15
C LEU A 14 9.20 10.83 -0.54
N ALA A 15 10.45 10.98 -0.14
CA ALA A 15 11.40 9.87 -0.16
C ALA A 15 10.93 8.82 0.86
N LEU A 16 10.88 7.57 0.44
CA LEU A 16 10.48 6.45 1.30
C LEU A 16 11.70 5.74 1.93
N ASP A 17 12.89 6.34 1.82
CA ASP A 17 14.09 5.89 2.53
C ASP A 17 13.84 5.94 4.04
N GLY A 18 14.27 4.90 4.76
CA GLY A 18 14.10 4.82 6.22
C GLY A 18 12.73 4.31 6.69
N PHE A 19 11.77 4.10 5.80
CA PHE A 19 10.54 3.40 6.15
C PHE A 19 10.78 1.91 6.33
N SER A 20 10.19 1.31 7.36
CA SER A 20 9.93 -0.12 7.39
C SER A 20 8.55 -0.40 6.79
N VAL A 21 8.43 -1.56 6.14
CA VAL A 21 7.19 -1.99 5.52
C VAL A 21 6.89 -3.41 5.97
N GLU A 22 5.68 -3.61 6.49
CA GLU A 22 5.25 -4.88 7.02
C GLU A 22 3.88 -5.26 6.47
N ASN A 23 3.57 -6.55 6.51
CA ASN A 23 2.24 -7.08 6.25
C ASN A 23 1.88 -7.97 7.45
N PRO A 24 1.39 -7.38 8.55
CA PRO A 24 1.14 -8.10 9.80
C PRO A 24 0.17 -9.26 9.57
N ARG A 25 0.58 -10.47 10.00
CA ARG A 25 -0.16 -11.74 9.77
C ARG A 25 -0.38 -12.08 8.30
N GLY A 26 0.33 -11.40 7.41
CA GLY A 26 0.28 -11.57 5.97
C GLY A 26 0.80 -12.92 5.49
N LYS A 27 0.40 -13.29 4.27
CA LYS A 27 0.86 -14.52 3.60
C LYS A 27 1.34 -14.21 2.20
N SER A 28 2.56 -13.67 2.13
CA SER A 28 3.20 -13.32 0.86
C SER A 28 4.16 -14.43 0.40
N PRO A 29 4.28 -14.72 -0.92
CA PRO A 29 5.30 -15.64 -1.41
C PRO A 29 6.71 -15.00 -1.29
N PRO A 30 7.80 -15.77 -1.20
CA PRO A 30 9.12 -15.26 -0.83
C PRO A 30 9.66 -14.11 -1.69
N THR A 31 9.24 -14.01 -2.95
CA THR A 31 9.69 -12.98 -3.89
C THR A 31 8.75 -11.77 -4.00
N GLU A 32 7.57 -11.82 -3.39
CA GLU A 32 6.53 -10.77 -3.46
C GLU A 32 6.15 -10.25 -2.07
N GLN A 33 7.14 -10.12 -1.19
CA GLN A 33 7.03 -9.59 0.17
C GLN A 33 6.64 -8.09 0.20
N PRO A 34 6.10 -7.56 1.33
CA PRO A 34 5.60 -6.19 1.41
C PRO A 34 6.61 -5.10 1.04
N GLU A 35 7.89 -5.27 1.36
CA GLU A 35 8.95 -4.29 1.08
C GLU A 35 9.15 -4.07 -0.42
N LYS A 36 8.65 -4.98 -1.26
CA LYS A 36 8.69 -4.82 -2.71
C LYS A 36 7.95 -3.57 -3.19
N VAL A 37 6.99 -3.02 -2.44
CA VAL A 37 6.34 -1.76 -2.81
C VAL A 37 7.28 -0.54 -2.84
N LEU A 38 8.48 -0.64 -2.25
CA LEU A 38 9.52 0.39 -2.29
C LEU A 38 10.50 0.20 -3.44
N ALA A 39 10.47 -0.94 -4.13
CA ALA A 39 11.41 -1.24 -5.20
C ALA A 39 10.98 -0.59 -6.53
N ALA A 40 11.96 -0.18 -7.35
CA ALA A 40 11.71 0.43 -8.66
C ALA A 40 10.84 -0.44 -9.60
N ARG A 41 10.92 -1.77 -9.46
CA ARG A 41 10.09 -2.76 -10.16
C ARG A 41 9.54 -3.79 -9.19
N GLY A 42 8.80 -3.28 -8.21
CA GLY A 42 8.18 -4.04 -7.15
C GLY A 42 6.97 -4.87 -7.55
N LYS A 43 6.68 -5.87 -6.71
CA LYS A 43 5.38 -6.52 -6.61
C LYS A 43 5.23 -7.09 -5.21
N TRP A 44 4.24 -6.60 -4.48
CA TRP A 44 3.74 -7.21 -3.26
C TRP A 44 2.42 -7.91 -3.55
N LEU A 45 2.31 -9.15 -3.06
CA LEU A 45 1.10 -9.94 -3.08
C LEU A 45 0.96 -10.66 -1.75
N ASP A 46 -0.07 -10.31 -1.01
CA ASP A 46 -0.55 -11.08 0.12
C ASP A 46 -1.67 -12.01 -0.38
N TRP A 47 -1.64 -13.30 -0.03
CA TRP A 47 -2.69 -14.25 -0.39
C TRP A 47 -3.92 -14.19 0.52
N ASN A 48 -3.79 -13.57 1.70
CA ASN A 48 -4.89 -13.47 2.66
C ASN A 48 -6.10 -12.73 2.10
N PHE A 49 -5.96 -11.87 1.08
CA PHE A 49 -7.12 -11.21 0.45
C PHE A 49 -8.16 -12.19 -0.09
N ARG A 50 -7.77 -13.43 -0.44
CA ARG A 50 -8.71 -14.46 -0.92
C ARG A 50 -9.59 -14.99 0.20
N GLU A 51 -9.07 -15.02 1.42
CA GLU A 51 -9.73 -15.57 2.60
C GLU A 51 -10.46 -14.46 3.38
N ASN A 52 -9.79 -13.31 3.57
CA ASN A 52 -10.25 -12.21 4.41
C ASN A 52 -10.95 -11.09 3.62
N GLY A 53 -10.86 -11.10 2.28
CA GLY A 53 -11.33 -10.01 1.43
C GLY A 53 -10.44 -8.75 1.46
N CYS A 54 -9.39 -8.73 2.29
CA CYS A 54 -8.48 -7.59 2.42
C CYS A 54 -7.05 -8.00 2.76
N SER A 55 -6.12 -7.05 2.60
CA SER A 55 -4.72 -7.14 2.98
C SER A 55 -4.31 -5.84 3.68
N VAL A 56 -3.38 -5.93 4.63
CA VAL A 56 -2.88 -4.77 5.39
C VAL A 56 -1.41 -4.54 5.05
N LEU A 57 -1.09 -3.34 4.57
CA LEU A 57 0.29 -2.87 4.43
C LEU A 57 0.54 -1.83 5.52
N LEU A 58 1.52 -2.08 6.38
CA LEU A 58 1.93 -1.17 7.43
C LEU A 58 3.21 -0.47 7.00
N LEU A 59 3.20 0.87 7.01
CA LEU A 59 4.36 1.71 6.79
C LEU A 59 4.71 2.45 8.08
N SER A 60 5.95 2.32 8.51
CA SER A 60 6.44 2.94 9.74
C SER A 60 7.72 3.72 9.47
N HIS A 61 7.84 4.90 10.05
CA HIS A 61 9.05 5.72 9.98
C HIS A 61 9.41 6.22 11.38
N PRO A 62 10.67 6.14 11.83
CA PRO A 62 11.06 6.39 13.21
C PRO A 62 10.84 7.83 13.68
N SER A 63 10.81 8.80 12.78
CA SER A 63 10.61 10.22 13.11
C SER A 63 9.16 10.70 12.99
N GLY A 64 8.22 9.82 12.64
CA GLY A 64 6.90 10.25 12.16
C GLY A 64 6.97 10.93 10.78
N VAL A 65 5.82 11.04 10.12
CA VAL A 65 5.68 11.58 8.76
C VAL A 65 4.35 12.33 8.66
N GLU A 66 4.38 13.48 7.99
CA GLU A 66 3.18 14.20 7.57
C GLU A 66 2.93 13.93 6.09
N VAL A 67 1.69 13.58 5.74
CA VAL A 67 1.28 13.17 4.40
C VAL A 67 -0.05 13.83 4.06
N ASP A 68 -0.14 14.41 2.86
CA ASP A 68 -1.37 15.00 2.31
C ASP A 68 -2.00 14.10 1.24
N ASP A 69 -1.19 13.30 0.53
CA ASP A 69 -1.67 12.38 -0.51
C ASP A 69 -1.04 10.99 -0.42
N PHE A 70 -1.82 9.99 -0.81
CA PHE A 70 -1.39 8.62 -1.05
C PHE A 70 -1.78 8.17 -2.45
N ALA A 71 -0.88 7.42 -3.10
CA ALA A 71 -1.16 6.73 -4.35
C ALA A 71 -0.49 5.36 -4.37
N PHE A 72 -1.03 4.46 -5.20
CA PHE A 72 -0.43 3.15 -5.44
C PHE A 72 -0.53 2.76 -6.92
N ARG A 73 0.36 1.87 -7.36
CA ARG A 73 0.34 1.27 -8.70
C ARG A 73 0.02 -0.21 -8.60
N THR A 74 -0.84 -0.71 -9.48
CA THR A 74 -1.11 -2.15 -9.58
C THR A 74 0.04 -2.90 -10.24
N ALA A 75 0.16 -4.19 -9.94
CA ALA A 75 1.15 -5.06 -10.58
C ALA A 75 0.70 -5.57 -11.96
N TYR A 76 1.65 -6.12 -12.70
CA TYR A 76 1.52 -6.35 -14.14
C TYR A 76 0.62 -7.55 -14.52
N ASP A 77 0.57 -8.61 -13.72
CA ASP A 77 0.26 -9.97 -14.22
C ASP A 77 -1.17 -10.47 -14.01
N ALA A 78 -1.93 -9.92 -13.05
CA ALA A 78 -3.27 -10.43 -12.73
C ALA A 78 -4.27 -9.36 -12.27
N PRO A 79 -5.13 -8.85 -13.18
CA PRO A 79 -6.13 -7.81 -12.88
C PRO A 79 -7.09 -8.13 -11.75
N HIS A 80 -7.53 -9.38 -11.66
CA HIS A 80 -8.46 -9.83 -10.63
C HIS A 80 -7.89 -9.76 -9.19
N ARG A 81 -6.59 -9.45 -9.02
CA ARG A 81 -5.95 -9.28 -7.72
C ARG A 81 -5.73 -7.82 -7.34
N ASP A 82 -6.15 -6.88 -8.16
CA ASP A 82 -5.94 -5.47 -7.89
C ASP A 82 -6.90 -4.97 -6.80
N PRO A 83 -6.42 -4.12 -5.88
CA PRO A 83 -7.31 -3.47 -4.93
C PRO A 83 -8.34 -2.61 -5.68
N ILE A 84 -9.61 -2.88 -5.43
CA ILE A 84 -10.74 -2.04 -5.89
C ILE A 84 -11.24 -1.11 -4.78
N TYR A 85 -10.66 -1.19 -3.58
CA TYR A 85 -11.04 -0.43 -2.41
C TYR A 85 -9.83 -0.27 -1.50
N PHE A 86 -9.73 0.85 -0.78
CA PHE A 86 -8.76 0.99 0.30
C PHE A 86 -9.30 1.88 1.42
N ARG A 87 -8.72 1.67 2.60
CA ARG A 87 -8.82 2.54 3.77
C ARG A 87 -7.41 2.87 4.22
N LEU A 88 -7.18 4.12 4.59
CA LEU A 88 -5.93 4.59 5.17
C LEU A 88 -6.19 4.93 6.64
N ASP A 89 -5.48 4.23 7.52
CA ASP A 89 -5.45 4.51 8.95
C ASP A 89 -4.07 5.06 9.32
N GLY A 90 -4.03 5.99 10.27
CA GLY A 90 -2.81 6.59 10.79
C GLY A 90 -2.66 6.38 12.29
N SER A 91 -1.42 6.28 12.76
CA SER A 91 -1.11 6.14 14.18
C SER A 91 0.25 6.77 14.50
N PRO A 92 0.36 7.58 15.57
CA PRO A 92 1.65 8.08 16.05
C PRO A 92 2.41 7.07 16.92
N ASP A 93 1.75 6.03 17.43
CA ASP A 93 2.30 5.10 18.44
C ASP A 93 2.23 3.62 18.04
N GLY A 94 1.53 3.28 16.95
CA GLY A 94 1.29 1.92 16.49
C GLY A 94 0.19 1.18 17.25
N TRP A 95 -0.42 1.80 18.27
CA TRP A 95 -1.43 1.20 19.14
C TRP A 95 -2.82 1.79 18.91
N GLN A 96 -2.91 3.12 18.84
CA GLN A 96 -4.15 3.83 18.59
C GLN A 96 -4.19 4.28 17.13
N TRP A 97 -5.24 3.87 16.44
CA TRP A 97 -5.41 4.11 15.00
C TRP A 97 -6.61 5.00 14.76
N VAL A 98 -6.44 5.99 13.88
CA VAL A 98 -7.52 6.84 13.38
C VAL A 98 -7.66 6.64 11.88
N THR A 99 -8.89 6.55 11.39
CA THR A 99 -9.15 6.50 9.95
C THR A 99 -8.96 7.89 9.36
N LEU A 100 -7.96 8.03 8.49
CA LEU A 100 -7.64 9.26 7.77
C LEU A 100 -8.43 9.35 6.47
N HIS A 101 -8.63 8.22 5.81
CA HIS A 101 -9.41 8.12 4.58
C HIS A 101 -10.08 6.76 4.47
N GLU A 102 -11.34 6.75 4.07
CA GLU A 102 -12.06 5.55 3.72
C GLU A 102 -12.82 5.80 2.43
N MET A 103 -12.63 4.93 1.45
CA MET A 103 -13.36 5.06 0.20
C MET A 103 -14.86 4.83 0.41
N ALA A 104 -15.70 5.64 -0.23
CA ALA A 104 -17.15 5.46 -0.18
C ALA A 104 -17.65 4.39 -1.17
N SER A 105 -16.89 4.15 -2.25
CA SER A 105 -17.23 3.20 -3.30
C SER A 105 -15.97 2.64 -3.96
N GLY A 106 -16.11 1.58 -4.75
CA GLY A 106 -14.97 0.94 -5.41
C GLY A 106 -14.31 1.81 -6.47
N LEU A 107 -12.99 1.69 -6.59
CA LEU A 107 -12.19 2.24 -7.69
C LEU A 107 -12.59 1.58 -9.01
N TYR A 108 -12.70 2.40 -10.05
CA TYR A 108 -12.45 1.92 -11.39
C TYR A 108 -10.95 1.59 -11.50
N VAL A 109 -10.61 0.31 -11.65
CA VAL A 109 -9.23 -0.12 -11.87
C VAL A 109 -8.97 -0.09 -13.38
N PRO A 110 -8.17 0.86 -13.89
CA PRO A 110 -7.89 0.95 -15.31
C PRO A 110 -7.15 -0.31 -15.80
N GLN A 111 -7.33 -0.64 -17.08
CA GLN A 111 -6.56 -1.72 -17.72
C GLN A 111 -5.06 -1.39 -17.81
N ALA A 112 -4.69 -0.11 -17.82
CA ALA A 112 -3.30 0.31 -17.76
C ALA A 112 -2.65 -0.18 -16.46
N ARG A 113 -1.57 -0.94 -16.58
CA ARG A 113 -0.86 -1.59 -15.46
C ARG A 113 0.41 -0.83 -15.17
N GLN A 114 0.87 -0.85 -13.92
CA GLN A 114 2.08 -0.13 -13.52
C GLN A 114 2.02 1.33 -14.01
N ALA A 115 0.94 2.06 -13.72
CA ALA A 115 0.76 3.46 -14.12
C ALA A 115 0.26 4.28 -12.92
N TRP A 116 0.75 5.53 -12.81
CA TRP A 116 0.33 6.49 -11.79
C TRP A 116 -0.99 7.16 -12.20
#